data_AF-A0A924IUS1-F1
#
_entry.id   AF-A0A924IUS1-F1
#
_cell.length_a   1.000
_cell.length_b   1.000
_cell.length_c   1.000
_cell.angle_alpha   90.00
_cell.angle_beta   90.00
_cell.angle_gamma   90.00
#
_symmetry.space_group_name_H-M   'P 1'
#
loop_
_entity.id
_entity.type
_entity.pdbx_description
1 polymer ?
#
loop_
_entity_poly.entity_id
_entity_poly.type
_entity_poly.pdbx_seq_one_letter_code
_entity_poly.pdbx_strand_id
1 'polypeptide(L)'
;MVRNSQESFEGGGYSNRALAPSTTVAENVLAGTLIAGGGNDIRESWGTIGGGDTNFVYAEGGFIGGGANNLVDPSSPYSVIGGGELNCTQAGYSAIIGGARNCVLSDASFLGGGDTNSIFPGATLSGIMGGSQNTIFDTSERGFIGGGTNNAINSIATAAACYSSIAGGQNNQIPSGNFSVIMGGDNNVITGNHNAILGGRDNNDNGFNCVGIFGDTIGAVMNNAFHARTYVAQNMPLGTGSGTPRQLYFKIVGTANAVFIN
;
A
#
# COMPACT_ATOMS: atom_id res chain seq x y z
N MET A 1 32.54 1.25 -47.75
CA MET A 1 31.30 0.47 -47.90
C MET A 1 30.96 -0.10 -46.52
N VAL A 2 30.33 0.71 -45.68
CA VAL A 2 30.03 0.36 -44.28
C VAL A 2 28.70 -0.37 -44.27
N ARG A 3 28.67 -1.59 -43.72
CA ARG A 3 27.43 -2.36 -43.55
C ARG A 3 26.73 -1.84 -42.29
N ASN A 4 25.59 -1.17 -42.48
CA ASN A 4 24.67 -0.80 -41.41
C ASN A 4 23.82 -2.02 -41.05
N SER A 5 24.03 -2.61 -39.87
CA SER A 5 23.09 -3.55 -39.24
C SER A 5 22.39 -2.84 -38.09
N GLN A 6 21.07 -2.67 -38.21
CA GLN A 6 20.19 -2.15 -37.16
C GLN A 6 19.49 -3.34 -36.53
N GLU A 7 19.67 -3.58 -35.24
CA GLU A 7 19.04 -4.71 -34.57
C GLU A 7 18.42 -4.26 -33.24
N SER A 8 17.11 -4.48 -33.09
CA SER A 8 16.50 -4.76 -31.80
C SER A 8 17.13 -6.05 -31.27
N PHE A 9 17.55 -6.06 -30.01
CA PHE A 9 17.98 -7.32 -29.39
C PHE A 9 16.73 -8.05 -28.93
N GLU A 10 16.26 -8.96 -29.77
CA GLU A 10 15.40 -10.07 -29.37
C GLU A 10 16.31 -11.24 -29.02
N GLY A 11 16.54 -11.48 -27.73
CA GLY A 11 17.10 -12.77 -27.34
C GLY A 11 16.07 -13.89 -27.63
N GLY A 12 16.57 -15.12 -27.79
CA GLY A 12 15.81 -16.24 -28.36
C GLY A 12 14.45 -16.55 -27.68
N GLY A 13 13.55 -17.23 -28.40
CA GLY A 13 12.18 -17.45 -27.94
C GLY A 13 11.18 -17.64 -29.07
N TYR A 14 9.87 -17.57 -28.79
CA TYR A 14 8.81 -17.65 -29.80
C TYR A 14 7.77 -16.52 -29.63
N SER A 15 7.27 -15.98 -30.75
CA SER A 15 6.16 -15.00 -30.78
C SER A 15 6.36 -13.72 -29.96
N ASN A 16 7.60 -13.22 -29.84
CA ASN A 16 7.84 -11.94 -29.19
C ASN A 16 7.75 -10.76 -30.18
N ARG A 17 7.48 -9.54 -29.68
CA ARG A 17 7.26 -8.34 -30.51
C ARG A 17 7.80 -7.07 -29.82
N ALA A 18 8.51 -6.21 -30.57
CA ALA A 18 8.94 -4.88 -30.13
C ALA A 18 8.70 -3.82 -31.23
N LEU A 19 7.91 -2.77 -30.97
CA LEU A 19 7.30 -1.92 -32.03
C LEU A 19 7.47 -0.39 -31.92
N ALA A 20 8.19 0.12 -30.92
CA ALA A 20 8.21 1.55 -30.62
C ALA A 20 8.53 2.45 -31.86
N PRO A 21 7.78 3.54 -32.12
CA PRO A 21 7.99 4.40 -33.28
C PRO A 21 9.20 5.34 -33.11
N SER A 22 10.37 4.90 -33.61
CA SER A 22 11.52 5.71 -34.08
C SER A 22 12.53 4.80 -34.81
N THR A 23 12.47 4.78 -36.14
CA THR A 23 13.46 4.16 -37.05
C THR A 23 14.37 5.31 -37.58
N THR A 24 15.70 5.30 -37.69
CA THR A 24 16.59 4.39 -38.43
C THR A 24 18.04 4.93 -38.28
N VAL A 25 19.04 4.05 -38.26
CA VAL A 25 20.51 4.27 -38.38
C VAL A 25 21.18 4.86 -37.15
N ALA A 26 22.25 4.19 -36.73
CA ALA A 26 23.23 4.60 -35.73
C ALA A 26 23.32 6.12 -35.52
N GLU A 27 22.66 6.63 -34.48
CA GLU A 27 23.20 7.54 -33.47
C GLU A 27 22.13 7.79 -32.38
N ASN A 28 22.37 7.17 -31.20
CA ASN A 28 21.88 7.55 -29.86
C ASN A 28 20.43 7.20 -29.39
N VAL A 29 20.23 5.92 -28.99
CA VAL A 29 19.44 5.41 -27.81
C VAL A 29 17.88 5.58 -27.82
N LEU A 30 16.97 4.61 -27.57
CA LEU A 30 16.96 3.25 -26.96
C LEU A 30 15.77 2.46 -27.57
N ALA A 31 16.03 1.33 -28.26
CA ALA A 31 15.01 0.34 -28.60
C ALA A 31 14.60 -0.44 -27.34
N GLY A 32 13.35 -0.87 -27.25
CA GLY A 32 12.95 -1.72 -26.12
C GLY A 32 13.77 -3.02 -26.10
N THR A 33 14.12 -3.52 -24.92
CA THR A 33 14.98 -4.71 -24.78
C THR A 33 14.16 -5.94 -24.42
N LEU A 34 14.37 -7.04 -25.15
CA LEU A 34 13.84 -8.36 -24.79
C LEU A 34 14.95 -9.40 -24.71
N ILE A 35 15.08 -10.08 -23.57
CA ILE A 35 16.23 -10.99 -23.35
C ILE A 35 15.91 -12.46 -23.67
N ALA A 36 14.71 -12.98 -23.40
CA ALA A 36 14.31 -14.36 -23.76
C ALA A 36 12.80 -14.63 -23.53
N GLY A 37 12.23 -15.68 -24.13
CA GLY A 37 10.93 -16.24 -23.71
C GLY A 37 9.83 -16.28 -24.78
N GLY A 38 8.56 -16.36 -24.37
CA GLY A 38 7.41 -16.56 -25.26
C GLY A 38 6.37 -15.44 -25.17
N GLY A 39 5.84 -14.96 -26.30
CA GLY A 39 4.63 -14.11 -26.30
C GLY A 39 4.76 -12.71 -25.67
N ASN A 40 5.97 -12.16 -25.52
CA ASN A 40 6.18 -10.84 -24.92
C ASN A 40 5.98 -9.71 -25.95
N ASP A 41 5.37 -8.58 -25.57
CA ASP A 41 5.10 -7.44 -26.49
C ASP A 41 5.44 -6.08 -25.86
N ILE A 42 6.33 -5.32 -26.53
CA ILE A 42 6.75 -3.96 -26.16
C ILE A 42 6.25 -2.98 -27.24
N ARG A 43 5.47 -1.97 -26.85
CA ARG A 43 4.85 -1.03 -27.81
C ARG A 43 5.40 0.39 -27.79
N GLU A 44 5.95 0.83 -26.66
CA GLU A 44 6.43 2.20 -26.47
C GLU A 44 7.95 2.27 -26.26
N SER A 45 8.50 3.47 -26.42
CA SER A 45 9.94 3.74 -26.30
C SER A 45 10.47 3.37 -24.92
N TRP A 46 11.73 2.92 -24.86
CA TRP A 46 12.46 2.65 -23.62
C TRP A 46 11.88 1.52 -22.74
N GLY A 47 10.91 0.76 -23.24
CA GLY A 47 10.36 -0.40 -22.56
C GLY A 47 11.36 -1.56 -22.43
N THR A 48 11.31 -2.35 -21.37
CA THR A 48 12.19 -3.53 -21.21
C THR A 48 11.44 -4.71 -20.64
N ILE A 49 11.64 -5.89 -21.23
CA ILE A 49 11.20 -7.19 -20.70
C ILE A 49 12.43 -8.10 -20.54
N GLY A 50 12.80 -8.41 -19.29
CA GLY A 50 13.93 -9.28 -18.98
C GLY A 50 13.71 -10.75 -19.36
N GLY A 51 12.46 -11.14 -19.63
CA GLY A 51 12.09 -12.37 -20.30
C GLY A 51 10.80 -13.00 -19.76
N GLY A 52 10.59 -14.29 -19.97
CA GLY A 52 9.42 -15.02 -19.46
C GLY A 52 8.31 -15.19 -20.50
N ASP A 53 7.07 -15.36 -20.04
CA ASP A 53 5.94 -15.72 -20.91
C ASP A 53 4.80 -14.70 -20.85
N THR A 54 4.40 -14.16 -22.00
CA THR A 54 3.21 -13.33 -22.14
C THR A 54 3.27 -12.04 -21.30
N ASN A 55 4.39 -11.32 -21.31
CA ASN A 55 4.51 -10.02 -20.62
C ASN A 55 4.32 -8.84 -21.58
N PHE A 56 3.74 -7.75 -21.09
CA PHE A 56 3.30 -6.62 -21.89
C PHE A 56 3.82 -5.30 -21.33
N VAL A 57 4.62 -4.57 -22.12
CA VAL A 57 5.05 -3.20 -21.79
C VAL A 57 4.53 -2.23 -22.83
N TYR A 58 3.48 -1.49 -22.47
CA TYR A 58 2.78 -0.60 -23.38
C TYR A 58 2.91 0.88 -23.01
N ALA A 59 3.72 1.24 -22.02
CA ALA A 59 4.04 2.61 -21.66
C ALA A 59 5.54 2.91 -21.81
N GLU A 60 5.84 4.20 -22.04
CA GLU A 60 7.20 4.72 -22.14
C GLU A 60 8.01 4.38 -20.89
N GLY A 61 9.23 3.85 -21.07
CA GLY A 61 10.14 3.54 -19.96
C GLY A 61 9.65 2.43 -19.02
N GLY A 62 8.61 1.68 -19.40
CA GLY A 62 8.08 0.59 -18.59
C GLY A 62 9.07 -0.57 -18.48
N PHE A 63 9.11 -1.24 -17.33
CA PHE A 63 10.03 -2.35 -17.10
C PHE A 63 9.29 -3.57 -16.54
N ILE A 64 9.54 -4.74 -17.11
CA ILE A 64 9.18 -6.03 -16.54
C ILE A 64 10.45 -6.88 -16.41
N GLY A 65 10.86 -7.25 -15.21
CA GLY A 65 12.07 -8.05 -15.01
C GLY A 65 11.95 -9.48 -15.51
N GLY A 66 10.75 -10.05 -15.48
CA GLY A 66 10.41 -11.34 -16.09
C GLY A 66 9.10 -11.91 -15.53
N GLY A 67 8.92 -13.23 -15.59
CA GLY A 67 7.73 -13.90 -15.08
C GLY A 67 6.65 -14.13 -16.14
N ALA A 68 5.38 -14.16 -15.73
CA ALA A 68 4.28 -14.50 -16.63
C ALA A 68 3.08 -13.55 -16.54
N ASN A 69 2.50 -13.17 -17.68
CA ASN A 69 1.25 -12.40 -17.73
C ASN A 69 1.30 -11.06 -16.97
N ASN A 70 2.46 -10.40 -16.90
CA ASN A 70 2.57 -9.08 -16.29
C ASN A 70 2.27 -7.97 -17.31
N LEU A 71 1.65 -6.88 -16.86
CA LEU A 71 1.22 -5.77 -17.69
C LEU A 71 1.69 -4.42 -17.12
N VAL A 72 2.49 -3.70 -17.89
CA VAL A 72 2.68 -2.26 -17.74
C VAL A 72 1.80 -1.57 -18.78
N ASP A 73 0.64 -1.06 -18.36
CA ASP A 73 -0.40 -0.47 -19.21
C ASP A 73 0.03 0.87 -19.86
N PRO A 74 -0.55 1.31 -20.99
CA PRO A 74 -0.22 2.59 -21.61
C PRO A 74 -0.30 3.82 -20.71
N SER A 75 -1.12 3.80 -19.65
CA SER A 75 -1.19 4.89 -18.67
C SER A 75 -0.09 4.86 -17.60
N SER A 76 0.92 3.98 -17.73
CA SER A 76 1.91 3.70 -16.68
C SER A 76 3.35 4.10 -17.04
N PRO A 77 3.63 5.34 -17.48
CA PRO A 77 4.98 5.73 -17.85
C PRO A 77 5.95 5.52 -16.69
N TYR A 78 7.15 5.01 -17.01
CA TYR A 78 8.24 4.75 -16.08
C TYR A 78 7.91 3.80 -14.92
N SER A 79 6.90 2.94 -15.10
CA SER A 79 6.51 1.97 -14.07
C SER A 79 7.29 0.66 -14.16
N VAL A 80 7.44 0.00 -13.03
CA VAL A 80 8.31 -1.16 -12.86
C VAL A 80 7.51 -2.33 -12.30
N ILE A 81 7.60 -3.48 -12.94
CA ILE A 81 7.22 -4.78 -12.38
C ILE A 81 8.49 -5.61 -12.30
N GLY A 82 8.98 -5.94 -11.09
CA GLY A 82 10.20 -6.74 -10.93
C GLY A 82 10.05 -8.17 -11.48
N GLY A 83 8.84 -8.73 -11.42
CA GLY A 83 8.48 -9.99 -12.06
C GLY A 83 7.24 -10.61 -11.43
N GLY A 84 7.16 -11.95 -11.42
CA GLY A 84 6.03 -12.68 -10.84
C GLY A 84 4.94 -13.01 -11.86
N GLU A 85 3.70 -13.17 -11.40
CA GLU A 85 2.58 -13.61 -12.24
C GLU A 85 1.39 -12.66 -12.15
N LEU A 86 0.80 -12.28 -13.29
CA LEU A 86 -0.46 -11.52 -13.33
C LEU A 86 -0.41 -10.18 -12.57
N ASN A 87 0.74 -9.52 -12.52
CA ASN A 87 0.84 -8.20 -11.91
C ASN A 87 0.53 -7.11 -12.95
N CYS A 88 -0.08 -6.00 -12.52
CA CYS A 88 -0.43 -4.91 -13.41
C CYS A 88 -0.14 -3.51 -12.84
N THR A 89 0.41 -2.62 -13.65
CA THR A 89 0.44 -1.18 -13.37
C THR A 89 -0.45 -0.47 -14.38
N GLN A 90 -1.29 0.45 -13.92
CA GLN A 90 -2.21 1.30 -14.71
C GLN A 90 -2.09 2.80 -14.36
N ALA A 91 -0.97 3.19 -13.74
CA ALA A 91 -0.66 4.56 -13.40
C ALA A 91 0.87 4.77 -13.34
N GLY A 92 1.32 6.00 -13.59
CA GLY A 92 2.73 6.32 -13.81
C GLY A 92 3.58 6.23 -12.54
N TYR A 93 4.90 6.12 -12.75
CA TYR A 93 5.91 6.16 -11.70
C TYR A 93 5.69 5.15 -10.56
N SER A 94 5.02 4.04 -10.86
CA SER A 94 4.63 3.05 -9.86
C SER A 94 5.56 1.84 -9.90
N ALA A 95 5.64 1.11 -8.79
CA ALA A 95 6.47 -0.08 -8.71
C ALA A 95 5.75 -1.24 -8.03
N ILE A 96 5.80 -2.40 -8.67
CA ILE A 96 5.47 -3.71 -8.10
C ILE A 96 6.75 -4.54 -8.08
N ILE A 97 7.26 -4.90 -6.91
CA ILE A 97 8.51 -5.67 -6.86
C ILE A 97 8.31 -7.11 -7.38
N GLY A 98 7.15 -7.73 -7.14
CA GLY A 98 6.80 -9.04 -7.67
C GLY A 98 5.55 -9.64 -7.03
N GLY A 99 5.46 -10.96 -6.98
CA GLY A 99 4.32 -11.68 -6.41
C GLY A 99 3.29 -12.09 -7.47
N ALA A 100 2.06 -12.34 -7.03
CA ALA A 100 0.97 -12.77 -7.90
C ALA A 100 -0.25 -11.85 -7.82
N ARG A 101 -0.88 -11.55 -8.96
CA ARG A 101 -2.18 -10.87 -9.03
C ARG A 101 -2.21 -9.51 -8.34
N ASN A 102 -1.09 -8.78 -8.30
CA ASN A 102 -1.03 -7.46 -7.68
C ASN A 102 -1.27 -6.35 -8.71
N CYS A 103 -2.02 -5.32 -8.35
CA CYS A 103 -2.30 -4.22 -9.26
C CYS A 103 -2.15 -2.83 -8.63
N VAL A 104 -1.47 -1.93 -9.33
CA VAL A 104 -1.32 -0.52 -8.94
C VAL A 104 -1.96 0.35 -10.01
N LEU A 105 -3.04 1.04 -9.63
CA LEU A 105 -3.87 1.86 -10.52
C LEU A 105 -3.80 3.36 -10.16
N SER A 106 -2.83 3.77 -9.34
CA SER A 106 -2.67 5.17 -8.93
C SER A 106 -1.20 5.60 -8.93
N ASP A 107 -0.96 6.85 -9.30
CA ASP A 107 0.38 7.37 -9.57
C ASP A 107 1.30 7.32 -8.36
N ALA A 108 2.60 7.16 -8.64
CA ALA A 108 3.69 7.22 -7.67
C ALA A 108 3.49 6.29 -6.46
N SER A 109 2.87 5.13 -6.70
CA SER A 109 2.52 4.17 -5.65
C SER A 109 3.42 2.94 -5.68
N PHE A 110 3.53 2.27 -4.53
CA PHE A 110 4.47 1.18 -4.32
C PHE A 110 3.78 -0.08 -3.81
N LEU A 111 4.12 -1.23 -4.39
CA LEU A 111 3.67 -2.54 -3.95
C LEU A 111 4.88 -3.48 -3.83
N GLY A 112 5.22 -3.87 -2.59
CA GLY A 112 6.40 -4.68 -2.30
C GLY A 112 6.26 -6.16 -2.69
N GLY A 113 5.04 -6.65 -2.87
CA GLY A 113 4.73 -7.94 -3.50
C GLY A 113 3.54 -8.63 -2.85
N GLY A 114 3.56 -9.97 -2.79
CA GLY A 114 2.50 -10.77 -2.16
C GLY A 114 1.44 -11.26 -3.16
N ASP A 115 0.23 -11.51 -2.68
CA ASP A 115 -0.85 -12.08 -3.48
C ASP A 115 -2.13 -11.22 -3.45
N THR A 116 -2.60 -10.78 -4.60
CA THR A 116 -3.90 -10.08 -4.73
C THR A 116 -3.97 -8.78 -3.93
N ASN A 117 -2.89 -7.99 -3.93
CA ASN A 117 -2.93 -6.64 -3.34
C ASN A 117 -3.29 -5.61 -4.40
N SER A 118 -3.97 -4.52 -4.02
CA SER A 118 -4.43 -3.50 -4.96
C SER A 118 -4.37 -2.08 -4.41
N ILE A 119 -3.91 -1.14 -5.24
CA ILE A 119 -3.98 0.31 -4.97
C ILE A 119 -4.84 0.94 -6.07
N PHE A 120 -6.02 1.45 -5.73
CA PHE A 120 -7.02 1.95 -6.68
C PHE A 120 -6.75 3.40 -7.14
N PRO A 121 -7.36 3.84 -8.26
CA PRO A 121 -7.20 5.20 -8.77
C PRO A 121 -7.53 6.27 -7.72
N GLY A 122 -6.73 7.33 -7.65
CA GLY A 122 -6.91 8.42 -6.69
C GLY A 122 -6.30 8.16 -5.30
N ALA A 123 -5.70 6.99 -5.07
CA ALA A 123 -4.88 6.69 -3.89
C ALA A 123 -3.41 7.08 -4.14
N THR A 124 -3.13 8.31 -4.60
CA THR A 124 -1.76 8.71 -5.01
C THR A 124 -0.77 8.62 -3.87
N LEU A 125 0.51 8.35 -4.19
CA LEU A 125 1.60 8.24 -3.20
C LEU A 125 1.36 7.17 -2.11
N SER A 126 0.63 6.10 -2.44
CA SER A 126 0.28 5.05 -1.47
C SER A 126 1.26 3.87 -1.54
N GLY A 127 1.30 3.09 -0.45
CA GLY A 127 2.21 1.95 -0.34
C GLY A 127 1.57 0.73 0.30
N ILE A 128 1.73 -0.44 -0.31
CA ILE A 128 1.47 -1.74 0.29
C ILE A 128 2.76 -2.55 0.29
N MET A 129 3.34 -2.83 1.46
CA MET A 129 4.63 -3.51 1.52
C MET A 129 4.56 -5.00 1.15
N GLY A 130 3.40 -5.64 1.26
CA GLY A 130 3.19 -7.03 0.87
C GLY A 130 1.93 -7.64 1.48
N GLY A 131 1.92 -8.96 1.64
CA GLY A 131 0.80 -9.69 2.25
C GLY A 131 -0.21 -10.21 1.22
N SER A 132 -1.44 -10.46 1.64
CA SER A 132 -2.50 -10.96 0.77
C SER A 132 -3.79 -10.18 0.89
N GLN A 133 -4.44 -9.87 -0.23
CA GLN A 133 -5.76 -9.21 -0.25
C GLN A 133 -5.79 -7.85 0.45
N ASN A 134 -4.66 -7.14 0.50
CA ASN A 134 -4.65 -5.78 1.05
C ASN A 134 -5.04 -4.78 -0.03
N THR A 135 -5.88 -3.82 0.34
CA THR A 135 -6.41 -2.84 -0.62
C THR A 135 -6.35 -1.41 -0.06
N ILE A 136 -5.86 -0.48 -0.87
CA ILE A 136 -6.05 0.96 -0.63
C ILE A 136 -6.98 1.45 -1.73
N PHE A 137 -8.19 1.87 -1.37
CA PHE A 137 -9.19 2.30 -2.34
C PHE A 137 -9.01 3.77 -2.73
N ASP A 138 -9.85 4.22 -3.66
CA ASP A 138 -9.86 5.56 -4.20
C ASP A 138 -9.98 6.65 -3.12
N THR A 139 -9.60 7.88 -3.49
CA THR A 139 -9.66 9.07 -2.63
C THR A 139 -8.87 8.97 -1.30
N SER A 140 -7.89 8.07 -1.24
CA SER A 140 -7.09 7.77 -0.04
C SER A 140 -5.63 8.04 -0.27
N GLU A 141 -5.32 9.30 -0.58
CA GLU A 141 -3.96 9.72 -0.84
C GLU A 141 -3.06 9.41 0.36
N ARG A 142 -1.86 8.91 0.06
CA ARG A 142 -0.82 8.58 1.04
C ARG A 142 -1.28 7.54 2.06
N GLY A 143 -2.09 6.58 1.61
CA GLY A 143 -2.43 5.39 2.39
C GLY A 143 -1.24 4.45 2.51
N PHE A 144 -1.10 3.80 3.66
CA PHE A 144 -0.02 2.83 3.87
C PHE A 144 -0.52 1.53 4.52
N ILE A 145 -0.24 0.39 3.90
CA ILE A 145 -0.44 -0.93 4.49
C ILE A 145 0.92 -1.64 4.60
N GLY A 146 1.38 -1.90 5.82
CA GLY A 146 2.66 -2.57 6.07
C GLY A 146 2.66 -4.07 5.75
N GLY A 147 1.49 -4.68 5.58
CA GLY A 147 1.33 -6.06 5.15
C GLY A 147 0.11 -6.73 5.78
N GLY A 148 0.16 -8.04 5.97
CA GLY A 148 -0.91 -8.81 6.59
C GLY A 148 -1.93 -9.34 5.58
N THR A 149 -3.13 -9.69 6.06
CA THR A 149 -4.18 -10.29 5.23
C THR A 149 -5.48 -9.51 5.30
N ASN A 150 -6.06 -9.17 4.14
CA ASN A 150 -7.37 -8.54 4.04
C ASN A 150 -7.50 -7.22 4.83
N ASN A 151 -6.46 -6.38 4.81
CA ASN A 151 -6.53 -5.03 5.37
C ASN A 151 -6.98 -4.02 4.31
N ALA A 152 -7.80 -3.05 4.70
CA ALA A 152 -8.39 -2.08 3.77
C ALA A 152 -8.29 -0.64 4.29
N ILE A 153 -7.77 0.26 3.45
CA ILE A 153 -7.87 1.71 3.67
C ILE A 153 -8.89 2.27 2.70
N ASN A 154 -9.88 2.96 3.27
CA ASN A 154 -11.09 3.47 2.64
C ASN A 154 -11.92 2.38 1.99
N SER A 155 -13.06 2.00 2.55
CA SER A 155 -13.94 1.01 1.90
C SER A 155 -15.29 1.65 1.53
N ILE A 156 -15.33 2.98 1.45
CA ILE A 156 -16.54 3.77 1.23
C ILE A 156 -16.24 4.80 0.15
N ALA A 157 -16.73 4.56 -1.06
CA ALA A 157 -16.47 5.39 -2.25
C ALA A 157 -16.81 6.89 -2.11
N THR A 158 -17.62 7.28 -1.11
CA THR A 158 -18.02 8.67 -0.86
C THR A 158 -17.24 9.35 0.27
N ALA A 159 -16.29 8.66 0.88
CA ALA A 159 -15.47 9.17 1.97
C ALA A 159 -13.99 9.11 1.58
N ALA A 160 -13.15 9.86 2.28
CA ALA A 160 -11.70 9.83 2.13
C ALA A 160 -11.06 9.32 3.43
N ALA A 161 -9.99 8.52 3.32
CA ALA A 161 -9.15 8.10 4.44
C ALA A 161 -7.68 8.47 4.18
N CYS A 162 -7.44 9.73 3.78
CA CYS A 162 -6.12 10.22 3.45
C CYS A 162 -5.16 10.16 4.65
N TYR A 163 -3.88 9.97 4.37
CA TYR A 163 -2.80 9.89 5.38
C TYR A 163 -3.03 8.82 6.45
N SER A 164 -3.86 7.82 6.17
CA SER A 164 -4.11 6.73 7.11
C SER A 164 -3.15 5.57 6.90
N SER A 165 -2.97 4.77 7.95
CA SER A 165 -2.04 3.65 7.91
C SER A 165 -2.53 2.44 8.68
N ILE A 166 -2.26 1.26 8.13
CA ILE A 166 -2.43 -0.03 8.80
C ILE A 166 -1.07 -0.71 8.79
N ALA A 167 -0.42 -0.85 9.94
CA ALA A 167 0.92 -1.45 9.98
C ALA A 167 0.91 -2.95 9.61
N GLY A 168 -0.21 -3.64 9.80
CA GLY A 168 -0.40 -5.03 9.37
C GLY A 168 -1.60 -5.70 10.05
N GLY A 169 -1.50 -7.01 10.28
CA GLY A 169 -2.55 -7.79 10.92
C GLY A 169 -3.56 -8.38 9.93
N GLN A 170 -4.75 -8.70 10.42
CA GLN A 170 -5.80 -9.34 9.63
C GLN A 170 -7.11 -8.53 9.71
N ASN A 171 -7.83 -8.39 8.60
CA ASN A 171 -9.18 -7.81 8.58
C ASN A 171 -9.29 -6.38 9.17
N ASN A 172 -8.21 -5.60 9.21
CA ASN A 172 -8.28 -4.24 9.75
C ASN A 172 -8.75 -3.26 8.68
N GLN A 173 -9.58 -2.30 9.07
CA GLN A 173 -10.22 -1.38 8.13
C GLN A 173 -10.18 0.07 8.62
N ILE A 174 -9.87 1.00 7.73
CA ILE A 174 -10.04 2.45 7.95
C ILE A 174 -11.00 3.00 6.88
N PRO A 175 -12.33 2.86 7.02
CA PRO A 175 -13.24 3.19 5.94
C PRO A 175 -13.34 4.67 5.57
N SER A 176 -13.11 5.58 6.53
CA SER A 176 -13.26 7.03 6.33
C SER A 176 -12.40 7.90 7.27
N GLY A 177 -11.54 7.26 8.08
CA GLY A 177 -10.76 7.95 9.11
C GLY A 177 -9.50 8.58 8.57
N ASN A 178 -9.52 9.90 8.30
CA ASN A 178 -8.31 10.62 7.91
C ASN A 178 -7.31 10.68 9.06
N PHE A 179 -6.01 10.67 8.73
CA PHE A 179 -4.91 10.76 9.69
C PHE A 179 -4.96 9.69 10.79
N SER A 180 -5.50 8.52 10.48
CA SER A 180 -5.71 7.45 11.47
C SER A 180 -4.75 6.29 11.30
N VAL A 181 -4.51 5.56 12.38
CA VAL A 181 -3.57 4.44 12.40
C VAL A 181 -4.15 3.22 13.09
N ILE A 182 -4.01 2.05 12.45
CA ILE A 182 -4.15 0.75 13.08
C ILE A 182 -2.77 0.10 13.11
N MET A 183 -2.19 -0.07 14.31
CA MET A 183 -0.85 -0.65 14.46
C MET A 183 -0.81 -2.17 14.20
N GLY A 184 -1.96 -2.81 14.06
CA GLY A 184 -2.11 -4.23 13.74
C GLY A 184 -3.30 -4.85 14.45
N GLY A 185 -3.24 -6.16 14.66
CA GLY A 185 -4.31 -6.92 15.29
C GLY A 185 -5.27 -7.57 14.30
N ASP A 186 -6.45 -7.94 14.78
CA ASP A 186 -7.48 -8.64 14.01
C ASP A 186 -8.82 -7.90 14.07
N ASN A 187 -9.41 -7.59 12.92
CA ASN A 187 -10.76 -7.04 12.83
C ASN A 187 -10.97 -5.71 13.60
N ASN A 188 -10.05 -4.76 13.45
CA ASN A 188 -10.19 -3.42 14.02
C ASN A 188 -10.70 -2.42 12.97
N VAL A 189 -11.56 -1.48 13.37
CA VAL A 189 -12.20 -0.52 12.47
C VAL A 189 -12.05 0.91 12.99
N ILE A 190 -11.60 1.82 12.12
CA ILE A 190 -11.56 3.27 12.37
C ILE A 190 -12.36 4.02 11.31
N THR A 191 -13.40 4.73 11.73
CA THR A 191 -14.25 5.57 10.85
C THR A 191 -14.11 7.08 11.11
N GLY A 192 -13.74 7.46 12.34
CA GLY A 192 -13.43 8.83 12.74
C GLY A 192 -12.00 9.25 12.42
N ASN A 193 -11.74 10.55 12.52
CA ASN A 193 -10.46 11.16 12.17
C ASN A 193 -9.50 11.23 13.36
N HIS A 194 -8.20 11.17 13.08
CA HIS A 194 -7.10 11.29 14.05
C HIS A 194 -7.13 10.20 15.14
N ASN A 195 -7.56 8.99 14.78
CA ASN A 195 -7.68 7.89 15.73
C ASN A 195 -6.49 6.94 15.64
N ALA A 196 -6.23 6.25 16.75
CA ALA A 196 -5.19 5.24 16.84
C ALA A 196 -5.72 3.98 17.54
N ILE A 197 -5.80 2.88 16.81
CA ILE A 197 -5.96 1.54 17.41
C ILE A 197 -4.57 0.93 17.50
N LEU A 198 -4.07 0.76 18.73
CA LEU A 198 -2.71 0.27 19.01
C LEU A 198 -2.56 -1.24 18.78
N GLY A 199 -3.67 -1.92 18.51
CA GLY A 199 -3.74 -3.35 18.23
C GLY A 199 -4.88 -4.02 19.00
N GLY A 200 -4.82 -5.35 19.03
CA GLY A 200 -5.85 -6.18 19.66
C GLY A 200 -6.91 -6.63 18.65
N ARG A 201 -8.14 -6.87 19.13
CA ARG A 201 -9.18 -7.53 18.32
C ARG A 201 -10.54 -6.85 18.43
N ASP A 202 -11.32 -6.84 17.36
CA ASP A 202 -12.72 -6.38 17.36
C ASP A 202 -12.92 -4.96 17.95
N ASN A 203 -11.97 -4.04 17.76
CA ASN A 203 -12.11 -2.69 18.28
C ASN A 203 -12.74 -1.76 17.23
N ASN A 204 -13.60 -0.85 17.67
CA ASN A 204 -14.31 0.11 16.83
C ASN A 204 -14.31 1.48 17.49
N ASP A 205 -13.96 2.52 16.75
CA ASP A 205 -14.00 3.91 17.24
C ASP A 205 -15.41 4.52 17.26
N ASN A 206 -16.42 3.81 16.75
CA ASN A 206 -17.81 4.25 16.64
C ASN A 206 -17.97 5.65 16.01
N GLY A 207 -17.03 6.05 15.15
CA GLY A 207 -17.03 7.37 14.50
C GLY A 207 -16.59 8.54 15.39
N PHE A 208 -16.13 8.30 16.61
CA PHE A 208 -15.54 9.34 17.45
C PHE A 208 -14.16 9.76 16.91
N ASN A 209 -13.74 11.00 17.16
CA ASN A 209 -12.46 11.56 16.71
C ASN A 209 -11.46 11.70 17.87
N CYS A 210 -10.17 11.69 17.53
CA CYS A 210 -9.06 11.82 18.47
C CYS A 210 -9.09 10.77 19.59
N VAL A 211 -9.36 9.51 19.21
CA VAL A 211 -9.49 8.37 20.13
C VAL A 211 -8.28 7.44 20.02
N GLY A 212 -7.80 6.97 21.17
CA GLY A 212 -6.89 5.83 21.25
C GLY A 212 -7.60 4.57 21.75
N ILE A 213 -7.32 3.40 21.18
CA ILE A 213 -7.89 2.12 21.64
C ILE A 213 -6.79 1.04 21.77
N PHE A 214 -6.86 0.24 22.84
CA PHE A 214 -6.07 -0.97 22.99
C PHE A 214 -6.83 -2.07 23.75
N GLY A 215 -7.01 -3.24 23.13
CA GLY A 215 -7.61 -4.40 23.77
C GLY A 215 -8.49 -5.22 22.83
N ASP A 216 -9.53 -5.84 23.39
CA ASP A 216 -10.44 -6.71 22.65
C ASP A 216 -11.89 -6.25 22.82
N THR A 217 -12.66 -6.20 21.73
CA THR A 217 -14.09 -5.87 21.70
C THR A 217 -14.39 -4.53 22.38
N ILE A 218 -13.66 -3.48 22.00
CA ILE A 218 -13.84 -2.13 22.56
C ILE A 218 -14.50 -1.22 21.54
N GLY A 219 -15.69 -0.72 21.88
CA GLY A 219 -16.30 0.42 21.23
C GLY A 219 -15.93 1.72 21.95
N ALA A 220 -15.39 2.70 21.24
CA ALA A 220 -15.19 4.03 21.82
C ALA A 220 -16.52 4.66 22.21
N VAL A 221 -16.53 5.47 23.28
CA VAL A 221 -17.74 6.08 23.84
C VAL A 221 -17.73 7.61 23.82
N MET A 222 -16.59 8.23 23.51
CA MET A 222 -16.47 9.69 23.39
C MET A 222 -15.22 10.12 22.60
N ASN A 223 -15.26 11.35 22.08
CA ASN A 223 -14.11 12.01 21.46
C ASN A 223 -13.00 12.31 22.50
N ASN A 224 -11.76 12.44 22.04
CA ASN A 224 -10.61 12.87 22.85
C ASN A 224 -10.34 11.96 24.06
N ALA A 225 -10.46 10.65 23.88
CA ALA A 225 -10.32 9.69 24.97
C ALA A 225 -9.49 8.47 24.58
N PHE A 226 -8.88 7.85 25.59
CA PHE A 226 -8.22 6.55 25.45
C PHE A 226 -9.11 5.46 26.05
N HIS A 227 -9.40 4.43 25.26
CA HIS A 227 -10.24 3.29 25.67
C HIS A 227 -9.37 2.03 25.75
N ALA A 228 -9.39 1.39 26.92
CA ALA A 228 -8.74 0.10 27.10
C ALA A 228 -9.59 -0.78 28.01
N ARG A 229 -9.61 -2.09 27.73
CA ARG A 229 -10.31 -3.08 28.56
C ARG A 229 -9.66 -3.19 29.95
N THR A 230 -8.35 -3.07 30.00
CA THR A 230 -7.60 -3.11 31.24
C THR A 230 -6.39 -2.20 31.12
N TYR A 231 -6.21 -1.32 32.10
CA TYR A 231 -5.02 -0.50 32.22
C TYR A 231 -4.25 -0.90 33.49
N VAL A 232 -3.03 -1.40 33.31
CA VAL A 232 -2.17 -1.83 34.41
C VAL A 232 -0.91 -0.97 34.43
N ALA A 233 -0.76 -0.14 35.47
CA ALA A 233 0.44 0.63 35.72
C ALA A 233 1.32 -0.05 36.77
N GLN A 234 2.41 -0.69 36.33
CA GLN A 234 3.41 -1.34 37.19
C GLN A 234 4.70 -0.52 37.25
N ASN A 235 5.49 -0.72 38.31
CA ASN A 235 6.80 -0.07 38.51
C ASN A 235 6.79 1.47 38.48
N MET A 236 5.68 2.09 38.93
CA MET A 236 5.64 3.55 39.07
C MET A 236 6.68 4.00 40.13
N PRO A 237 7.61 4.92 39.80
CA PRO A 237 8.64 5.37 40.73
C PRO A 237 8.03 5.96 42.00
N LEU A 238 8.70 5.75 43.14
CA LEU A 238 8.36 6.45 44.37
C LEU A 238 8.66 7.95 44.16
N GLY A 239 7.71 8.81 44.50
CA GLY A 239 8.06 10.20 44.79
C GLY A 239 9.14 10.19 45.88
N THR A 240 10.19 10.99 45.73
CA THR A 240 11.37 11.01 46.61
C THR A 240 11.11 11.51 48.04
N GLY A 241 9.85 11.52 48.49
CA GLY A 241 9.44 11.92 49.83
C GLY A 241 8.64 10.81 50.52
N SER A 242 9.01 10.50 51.77
CA SER A 242 8.31 9.52 52.60
C SER A 242 6.86 9.95 52.83
N GLY A 243 5.90 9.31 52.16
CA GLY A 243 4.46 9.45 52.47
C GLY A 243 3.55 9.76 51.29
N THR A 244 4.05 9.92 50.06
CA THR A 244 3.18 10.05 48.88
C THR A 244 2.79 8.65 48.36
N PRO A 245 1.48 8.31 48.27
CA PRO A 245 1.05 7.02 47.74
C PRO A 245 1.46 6.86 46.26
N ARG A 246 1.47 5.61 45.76
CA ARG A 246 1.55 5.30 44.33
C ARG A 246 0.36 5.94 43.60
N GLN A 247 0.50 7.17 43.11
CA GLN A 247 -0.62 7.91 42.54
C GLN A 247 -0.45 8.11 41.04
N LEU A 248 -1.39 7.56 40.29
CA LEU A 248 -1.69 7.99 38.93
C LEU A 248 -2.54 9.26 39.06
N TYR A 249 -1.95 10.43 38.80
CA TYR A 249 -2.66 11.69 38.91
C TYR A 249 -3.56 11.90 37.68
N PHE A 250 -4.86 11.78 37.86
CA PHE A 250 -5.84 12.26 36.89
C PHE A 250 -6.20 13.71 37.24
N LYS A 251 -5.72 14.66 36.44
CA LYS A 251 -6.17 16.06 36.56
C LYS A 251 -7.36 16.27 35.62
N ILE A 252 -8.54 16.46 36.19
CA ILE A 252 -9.67 16.98 35.43
C ILE A 252 -9.35 18.45 35.10
N VAL A 253 -9.17 18.77 33.82
CA VAL A 253 -9.01 20.15 33.34
C VAL A 253 -10.32 20.55 32.66
N GLY A 254 -11.28 21.14 33.40
CA GLY A 254 -12.57 21.59 32.88
C GLY A 254 -13.78 21.15 33.71
N THR A 255 -14.99 21.27 33.17
CA THR A 255 -16.27 20.90 33.82
C THR A 255 -16.63 19.41 33.73
N ALA A 256 -15.72 18.56 33.25
CA ALA A 256 -15.98 17.13 33.10
C ALA A 256 -15.91 16.40 34.45
N ASN A 257 -16.93 15.64 34.80
CA ASN A 257 -16.90 14.76 35.96
C ASN A 257 -15.99 13.56 35.68
N ALA A 258 -15.09 13.21 36.61
CA ALA A 258 -14.49 11.88 36.62
C ALA A 258 -15.57 10.87 37.00
N VAL A 259 -16.07 10.13 36.02
CA VAL A 259 -17.00 9.03 36.28
C VAL A 259 -16.17 7.77 36.54
N PHE A 260 -15.98 7.44 37.81
CA PHE A 260 -15.50 6.13 38.22
C PHE A 260 -16.71 5.19 38.20
N ILE A 261 -16.82 4.36 37.17
CA ILE A 261 -17.85 3.32 37.11
C ILE A 261 -17.30 2.14 37.92
N ASN A 262 -17.98 1.79 39.02
CA ASN A 262 -17.71 0.59 39.81
C ASN A 262 -18.28 -0.66 39.14
#